data_AF-A0A2V5MDA8-F1
#
_entry.id   AF-A0A2V5MDA8-F1
#
_cell.length_a   1.000
_cell.length_b   1.000
_cell.length_c   1.000
_cell.angle_alpha   90.00
_cell.angle_beta   90.00
_cell.angle_gamma   90.00
#
_symmetry.space_group_name_H-M   'P 1'
#
loop_
_entity.id
_entity.type
_entity.pdbx_description
1 polymer ?
#
loop_
_entity_poly.entity_id
_entity_poly.type
_entity_poly.pdbx_seq_one_letter_code
_entity_poly.pdbx_strand_id
1 'polypeptide(L)' 'MRTDLLVRRTRKYFPRLDVAEIKIAPIQKGGSDRKFYRIHCSAEQALILVKYNLEREENRHYATIANFLTEHRIRVP' A
#
# COMPACT_ATOMS: atom_id res chain seq x y z
N MET A 1 5.58 6.48 -11.84
CA MET A 1 5.44 7.03 -10.48
C MET A 1 6.81 6.94 -9.82
N ARG A 2 7.25 8.04 -9.23
CA ARG A 2 8.57 8.20 -8.64
C ARG A 2 8.62 7.48 -7.28
N THR A 3 9.56 6.55 -7.10
CA THR A 3 9.66 5.67 -5.91
C THR A 3 9.88 6.46 -4.62
N ASP A 4 10.51 7.64 -4.72
CA ASP A 4 10.68 8.65 -3.67
C ASP A 4 9.35 9.11 -3.05
N LEU A 5 8.29 9.29 -3.85
CA LEU A 5 6.97 9.67 -3.34
C LEU A 5 6.35 8.54 -2.49
N LEU A 6 6.59 7.28 -2.88
CA LEU A 6 6.13 6.13 -2.11
C LEU A 6 6.84 6.06 -0.76
N VAL A 7 8.17 6.18 -0.75
CA VAL A 7 8.96 6.21 0.48
C VAL A 7 8.46 7.31 1.43
N ARG A 8 8.25 8.53 0.92
CA ARG A 8 7.75 9.67 1.73
C ARG A 8 6.38 9.37 2.35
N ARG A 9 5.45 8.80 1.57
CA ARG A 9 4.12 8.44 2.09
C ARG A 9 4.20 7.32 3.12
N THR A 10 5.01 6.29 2.87
CA THR A 10 5.19 5.18 3.81
C THR A 10 5.71 5.69 5.15
N ARG A 11 6.72 6.59 5.17
CA ARG A 11 7.23 7.18 6.42
C ARG A 11 6.19 7.98 7.21
N LYS A 12 5.24 8.63 6.53
CA LYS A 12 4.17 9.39 7.21
C LYS A 12 3.33 8.48 8.10
N TYR A 13 3.03 7.27 7.64
CA TYR A 13 2.22 6.30 8.37
C TYR A 13 3.06 5.35 9.24
N PHE A 14 4.34 5.16 8.88
CA PHE A 14 5.27 4.29 9.58
C PHE A 14 6.58 5.03 9.87
N PRO A 15 6.60 5.96 10.84
CA PRO A 15 7.74 6.84 11.09
C PRO A 15 9.00 6.11 11.60
N ARG A 16 8.84 4.90 12.12
CA ARG A 16 9.92 4.06 12.65
C ARG A 16 10.69 3.28 11.58
N LEU A 17 10.26 3.34 10.31
CA LEU A 17 10.95 2.63 9.24
C LEU A 17 12.24 3.36 8.84
N ASP A 18 13.34 2.61 8.76
CA ASP A 18 14.59 3.11 8.21
C ASP A 18 14.50 3.19 6.68
N VAL A 19 14.75 4.37 6.14
CA VAL A 19 14.72 4.64 4.70
C VAL A 19 15.80 3.87 3.95
N ALA A 20 16.95 3.65 4.58
CA ALA A 20 18.06 2.91 3.96
C ALA A 20 17.71 1.43 3.74
N GLU A 21 16.82 0.87 4.56
CA GLU A 21 16.39 -0.52 4.46
C GLU A 21 15.15 -0.71 3.56
N ILE A 22 14.47 0.38 3.20
CA ILE A 22 13.26 0.33 2.36
C ILE A 22 13.61 -0.12 0.93
N LYS A 23 13.20 -1.35 0.59
CA LYS A 23 13.23 -1.86 -0.79
C LYS A 23 11.80 -1.97 -1.33
N ILE A 24 11.53 -1.29 -2.45
CA ILE A 24 10.20 -1.28 -3.08
C ILE A 24 10.23 -2.07 -4.38
N ALA A 25 9.38 -3.08 -4.49
CA ALA A 25 9.22 -3.88 -5.71
C ALA A 25 7.76 -3.84 -6.20
N PRO A 26 7.50 -3.57 -7.50
CA PRO A 26 6.15 -3.65 -8.05
C PRO A 26 5.68 -5.11 -8.11
N ILE A 27 4.42 -5.35 -7.76
CA ILE A 27 3.76 -6.63 -7.97
C ILE A 27 2.96 -6.53 -9.27
N GLN A 28 3.40 -7.25 -10.31
CA GLN A 28 2.80 -7.15 -11.65
C GLN A 28 1.47 -7.92 -11.80
N LYS A 29 1.18 -8.85 -10.88
CA LYS A 29 -0.01 -9.69 -10.93
C LYS A 29 -1.16 -9.00 -10.18
N GLY A 30 -2.17 -8.51 -10.90
CA GLY A 30 -3.38 -7.89 -10.33
C GLY A 30 -4.05 -6.92 -11.30
N GLY A 31 -5.30 -7.18 -11.68
CA GLY A 31 -5.97 -6.56 -12.84
C GLY A 31 -7.32 -5.92 -12.52
N SER A 32 -7.35 -4.91 -11.64
CA SER A 32 -8.54 -4.06 -11.46
C SER A 32 -8.16 -2.58 -11.50
N ASP A 33 -7.22 -2.21 -12.36
CA ASP A 33 -6.67 -0.84 -12.40
C ASP A 33 -6.07 -0.40 -11.05
N ARG A 34 -5.41 -1.34 -10.36
CA ARG A 34 -4.72 -1.11 -9.09
C ARG A 34 -3.26 -1.48 -9.25
N LYS A 35 -2.37 -0.64 -8.71
CA LYS A 35 -0.93 -0.92 -8.67
C LYS A 35 -0.53 -1.35 -7.28
N PHE A 36 0.11 -2.50 -7.19
CA PHE A 36 0.57 -3.07 -5.94
C PHE A 36 2.08 -2.94 -5.84
N TYR A 37 2.57 -2.56 -4.66
CA TYR A 37 3.98 -2.45 -4.35
C TYR A 37 4.27 -3.19 -3.05
N ARG A 38 5.26 -4.07 -3.07
CA ARG A 38 5.80 -4.67 -1.84
C ARG A 38 6.91 -3.77 -1.33
N ILE A 39 6.82 -3.39 -0.06
CA ILE A 39 7.82 -2.58 0.63
C ILE A 39 8.44 -3.48 1.69
N HIS A 40 9.69 -3.88 1.48
CA HIS A 40 10.48 -4.54 2.50
C HIS A 40 11.07 -3.46 3.40
N CYS A 41 10.80 -3.58 4.69
CA CYS A 41 11.20 -2.62 5.70
C CYS A 41 12.30 -3.17 6.61
N SER A 42 12.33 -4.49 6.78
CA SER A 42 13.38 -5.28 7.42
C SER A 42 13.32 -6.71 6.88
N ALA A 43 14.17 -7.62 7.36
CA ALA A 43 14.14 -9.03 6.98
C ALA A 43 12.78 -9.72 7.30
N GLU A 44 12.09 -9.27 8.35
CA GLU A 44 10.84 -9.88 8.84
C GLU A 44 9.60 -9.04 8.57
N GLN A 45 9.76 -7.74 8.27
CA GLN A 45 8.65 -6.82 8.09
C GLN A 45 8.49 -6.41 6.62
N ALA A 46 7.34 -6.77 6.04
CA ALA A 46 6.93 -6.33 4.72
C ALA A 46 5.56 -5.65 4.77
N LEU A 47 5.40 -4.60 3.98
CA LEU A 47 4.14 -3.89 3.77
C LEU A 47 3.69 -4.07 2.32
N ILE A 48 2.38 -4.06 2.11
CA ILE A 48 1.79 -3.96 0.77
C ILE A 48 1.19 -2.56 0.64
N LEU A 49 1.68 -1.80 -0.33
CA LEU A 49 1.10 -0.53 -0.72
C LEU A 49 0.21 -0.75 -1.94
N VAL A 50 -1.06 -0.41 -1.79
CA VAL A 50 -2.06 -0.44 -2.86
C VAL A 50 -2.29 0.98 -3.35
N LYS A 51 -2.06 1.20 -4.64
CA LYS A 51 -2.46 2.43 -5.32
C LYS A 51 -3.70 2.15 -6.15
N TYR A 52 -4.81 2.73 -5.74
CA TYR A 52 -6.04 2.80 -6.51
C TYR A 52 -5.88 3.83 -7.64
N ASN A 53 -6.07 3.41 -8.89
CA ASN A 53 -6.25 4.33 -10.00
C ASN A 53 -7.75 4.59 -10.18
N LEU A 54 -8.08 5.77 -10.71
CA LEU A 54 -9.45 6.29 -10.73
C LEU A 54 -10.19 6.01 -12.04
N GLU A 55 -9.62 5.20 -12.95
CA GLU A 55 -10.27 4.88 -14.23
C GLU A 55 -11.51 3.99 -14.00
N ARG A 56 -11.54 3.25 -12.88
CA ARG A 56 -12.75 2.60 -12.36
C ARG A 56 -13.29 3.36 -11.17
N GLU A 57 -14.56 3.79 -11.25
CA GLU A 57 -15.22 4.54 -10.17
C GLU A 57 -15.23 3.75 -8.84
N GLU A 58 -15.44 2.44 -8.93
CA GLU A 58 -15.45 1.49 -7.81
C GLU A 58 -14.20 1.60 -6.93
N ASN A 59 -13.03 1.92 -7.54
CA ASN A 59 -11.75 2.05 -6.85
C ASN A 59 -11.75 3.13 -5.75
N ARG A 60 -12.66 4.11 -5.83
CA ARG A 60 -12.82 5.17 -4.81
C ARG A 60 -13.37 4.64 -3.49
N HIS A 61 -14.12 3.55 -3.51
CA HIS A 61 -14.82 3.03 -2.34
C HIS A 61 -14.00 2.02 -1.53
N TYR A 62 -12.98 1.38 -2.14
CA TYR A 62 -12.23 0.30 -1.50
C TYR A 62 -11.57 0.71 -0.18
N ALA A 63 -10.97 1.89 -0.10
CA ALA A 63 -10.36 2.37 1.15
C ALA A 63 -11.40 2.54 2.26
N THR A 64 -12.57 3.10 1.92
CA THR A 64 -13.69 3.28 2.86
C THR A 64 -14.24 1.95 3.34
N ILE A 65 -14.42 0.98 2.42
CA ILE A 65 -14.89 -0.37 2.75
C ILE A 65 -13.88 -1.08 3.66
N ALA A 66 -12.58 -0.97 3.38
CA ALA A 66 -11.55 -1.56 4.23
C ALA A 66 -11.55 -0.97 5.65
N ASN A 67 -11.74 0.35 5.78
CA ASN A 67 -11.86 0.99 7.10
C ASN A 67 -13.08 0.47 7.86
N PHE A 68 -14.25 0.43 7.21
CA PHE A 68 -15.47 -0.11 7.80
C PHE A 68 -15.29 -1.56 8.30
N LEU A 69 -14.73 -2.43 7.46
CA LEU A 69 -14.48 -3.82 7.83
C LEU A 69 -13.47 -3.94 8.99
N THR A 70 -12.45 -3.08 9.00
CA THR A 70 -11.45 -3.01 10.09
C THR A 70 -12.11 -2.61 11.43
N GLU A 71 -13.00 -1.62 11.43
CA GLU A 71 -13.77 -1.22 12.62
C GLU A 71 -14.59 -2.39 13.19
N HIS A 72 -15.09 -3.26 12.32
CA HIS A 72 -15.79 -4.49 12.69
C HIS A 72 -14.87 -5.68 12.98
N ARG A 73 -13.55 -5.47 13.11
CA ARG A 73 -12.53 -6.49 13.37
C ARG A 73 -12.45 -7.59 12.30
N ILE A 74 -12.94 -7.31 11.09
CA ILE A 74 -12.80 -8.19 9.94
C ILE A 74 -11.43 -7.94 9.32
N ARG A 75 -10.64 -9.00 9.16
CA ARG A 75 -9.32 -8.90 8.54
C ARG A 75 -9.47 -8.54 7.05
N VAL A 76 -8.96 -7.37 6.70
CA VAL A 76 -8.83 -6.87 5.32
C VAL A 76 -7.38 -6.47 5.05
N PRO A 77 -6.95 -6.39 3.77
CA PRO A 77 -5.64 -5.89 3.38
C PRO A 77 -5.40 -4.43 3.78
#